data_AF-A0A351ETX2-F1
#
_entry.id   AF-A0A351ETX2-F1
#
_cell.length_a   1.000
_cell.length_b   1.000
_cell.length_c   1.000
_cell.angle_alpha   90.00
_cell.angle_beta   90.00
_cell.angle_gamma   90.00
#
_symmetry.space_group_name_H-M   'P 1'
#
loop_
_entity.id
_entity.type
_entity.pdbx_description
1 polymer ?
#
loop_
_entity_poly.entity_id
_entity_poly.type
_entity_poly.pdbx_seq_one_letter_code
_entity_poly.pdbx_strand_id
1 'polypeptide(L)'
;MIAAFQSTPYNILYLVHMSSVVLGVGMAFIAPIMAVRARRSAGQALEEVVNETASNIMFPMFLVAGIAGGALVGLSDDVYDFQQSWLSVGGAVWMLVLVLTAAVYPPSWLRLFTVGDNRKQMLGGILHLSLAVMLVLMTWKFGV
;
A
#
# COMPACT_ATOMS: atom_id res chain seq x y z
N MET A 1 -5.29 -21.47 -25.94
CA MET A 1 -4.01 -20.75 -25.70
C MET A 1 -3.65 -21.03 -24.26
N ILE A 2 -2.44 -21.54 -23.97
CA ILE A 2 -2.01 -21.96 -22.61
C ILE A 2 -0.83 -21.06 -22.19
N ALA A 3 -1.02 -19.74 -22.12
CA ALA A 3 0.13 -18.83 -22.03
C ALA A 3 -0.09 -17.44 -21.41
N ALA A 4 -1.09 -17.16 -20.56
CA ALA A 4 -1.10 -15.90 -19.78
C ALA A 4 -0.67 -16.09 -18.33
N PHE A 5 -1.18 -17.11 -17.61
CA PHE A 5 -0.69 -17.42 -16.27
C PHE A 5 0.77 -17.91 -16.30
N GLN A 6 1.65 -17.31 -15.49
CA GLN A 6 3.10 -17.54 -15.48
C GLN A 6 3.84 -17.24 -16.79
N SER A 7 3.20 -16.52 -17.71
CA SER A 7 3.85 -15.97 -18.89
C SER A 7 4.89 -14.90 -18.52
N THR A 8 5.78 -14.55 -19.45
CA THR A 8 6.76 -13.48 -19.23
C THR A 8 6.11 -12.16 -18.80
N PRO A 9 5.04 -11.65 -19.47
CA PRO A 9 4.34 -10.45 -19.01
C PRO A 9 3.75 -10.59 -17.60
N TYR A 10 3.14 -11.74 -17.28
CA TYR A 10 2.58 -12.00 -15.96
C TYR A 10 3.67 -11.96 -14.87
N ASN A 11 4.81 -12.60 -15.11
CA ASN A 11 5.92 -12.64 -14.15
C ASN A 11 6.58 -11.28 -13.94
N ILE A 12 6.71 -10.47 -15.00
CA ILE A 12 7.20 -9.08 -14.88
C ILE A 12 6.23 -8.26 -14.03
N LEU A 13 4.93 -8.37 -14.29
CA LEU A 13 3.92 -7.63 -13.54
C LEU A 13 3.83 -8.10 -12.08
N TYR A 14 4.00 -9.40 -11.85
CA TYR A 14 4.09 -9.98 -10.51
C TYR A 14 5.30 -9.43 -9.74
N LEU A 15 6.45 -9.30 -10.39
CA LEU A 15 7.62 -8.68 -9.80
C LEU A 15 7.36 -7.21 -9.44
N VAL A 16 6.72 -6.44 -10.32
CA VAL A 16 6.31 -5.05 -10.05
C VAL A 16 5.38 -4.99 -8.84
N HIS A 17 4.31 -5.79 -8.84
CA HIS A 17 3.36 -5.87 -7.74
C HIS A 17 4.06 -6.15 -6.40
N MET A 18 4.88 -7.20 -6.34
CA MET A 18 5.59 -7.60 -5.12
C MET A 18 6.60 -6.55 -4.65
N SER A 19 7.34 -5.94 -5.58
CA SER A 19 8.31 -4.88 -5.25
C SER A 19 7.61 -3.68 -4.65
N SER A 20 6.49 -3.26 -5.22
CA SER A 20 5.68 -2.17 -4.70
C SER A 20 5.09 -2.46 -3.32
N VAL A 21 4.62 -3.68 -3.07
CA VAL A 21 4.16 -4.09 -1.74
C VAL A 21 5.30 -4.01 -0.72
N VAL A 22 6.49 -4.54 -1.04
CA VAL A 22 7.65 -4.51 -0.13
C VAL A 22 8.05 -3.08 0.21
N LEU A 23 8.18 -2.21 -0.80
CA LEU A 23 8.58 -0.82 -0.59
C LEU A 23 7.52 -0.01 0.18
N GLY A 24 6.24 -0.16 -0.17
CA GLY A 24 5.15 0.55 0.48
C GLY A 24 4.97 0.13 1.94
N VAL A 25 4.91 -1.19 2.19
CA VAL A 25 4.77 -1.73 3.56
C VAL A 25 6.02 -1.42 4.38
N GLY A 26 7.23 -1.62 3.84
CA GLY A 26 8.47 -1.31 4.54
C GLY A 26 8.52 0.14 5.01
N MET A 27 8.18 1.09 4.14
CA MET A 27 8.09 2.50 4.52
C MET A 27 6.99 2.79 5.54
N ALA A 28 5.82 2.13 5.46
CA ALA A 28 4.73 2.33 6.41
C ALA A 28 5.15 2.07 7.87
N PHE A 29 5.98 1.04 8.10
CA PHE A 29 6.46 0.67 9.42
C PHE A 29 7.71 1.47 9.86
N ILE A 30 8.60 1.83 8.92
CA ILE A 30 9.85 2.54 9.24
C ILE A 30 9.63 4.04 9.42
N ALA A 31 8.79 4.67 8.59
CA ALA A 31 8.52 6.10 8.62
C ALA A 31 8.18 6.65 10.02
N PRO A 32 7.24 6.08 10.81
CA PRO A 32 6.92 6.63 12.13
C PRO A 32 8.10 6.53 13.11
N ILE A 33 8.90 5.46 13.04
CA ILE A 33 10.10 5.30 13.88
C ILE A 33 11.13 6.38 13.52
N MET A 34 11.36 6.58 12.23
CA MET A 34 12.30 7.57 11.72
C MET A 34 11.84 8.99 12.02
N ALA A 35 10.55 9.29 11.90
CA ALA A 35 9.97 10.60 12.20
C ALA A 35 10.16 10.96 13.68
N VAL A 36 9.89 10.03 14.61
CA VAL A 36 10.12 10.25 16.04
C VAL A 36 11.60 10.44 16.36
N ARG A 37 12.49 9.64 15.76
CA ARG A 37 13.95 9.78 15.95
C ARG A 37 14.46 11.11 15.41
N ALA A 38 14.04 11.49 14.20
CA ALA A 38 14.37 12.74 13.54
C ALA A 38 13.93 13.95 14.36
N ARG A 39 12.69 13.94 14.85
CA ARG A 39 12.15 14.99 15.72
C ARG A 39 12.99 15.16 16.99
N ARG A 40 13.42 14.06 17.60
CA ARG A 40 14.24 14.06 18.82
C ARG A 40 15.68 14.52 18.59
N SER A 41 16.25 14.23 17.42
CA SER A 41 17.66 14.55 17.13
C SER A 41 17.87 15.95 16.57
N ALA A 42 16.98 16.40 15.68
CA ALA A 42 17.17 17.64 14.91
C ALA A 42 15.90 18.51 14.80
N GLY A 43 14.83 18.18 15.54
CA GLY A 43 13.60 18.95 15.57
C GLY A 43 12.65 18.71 14.40
N GLN A 44 11.65 19.58 14.28
CA GLN A 44 10.52 19.41 13.36
C GLN A 44 10.91 19.44 11.87
N ALA A 45 11.94 20.20 11.50
CA ALA A 45 12.37 20.28 10.10
C ALA A 45 12.82 18.92 9.55
N LEU A 46 13.59 18.14 10.33
CA LEU A 46 14.02 16.81 9.90
C LEU A 46 12.86 15.80 9.91
N GLU A 47 11.93 15.92 10.85
CA GLU A 47 10.69 15.13 10.86
C GLU A 47 9.87 15.35 9.58
N GLU A 48 9.75 16.60 9.11
CA GLU A 48 9.03 16.93 7.88
C GLU A 48 9.68 16.31 6.64
N VAL A 49 11.01 16.35 6.53
CA VAL A 49 11.75 15.67 5.44
C VAL A 49 11.50 14.16 5.43
N VAL A 50 11.46 13.52 6.60
CA VAL A 50 11.15 12.09 6.70
C VAL A 50 9.71 11.82 6.26
N ASN A 51 8.76 12.63 6.69
CA ASN A 51 7.35 12.48 6.33
C ASN A 51 7.10 12.73 4.85
N GLU A 52 7.76 13.71 4.25
CA GLU A 52 7.70 13.99 2.81
C GLU A 52 8.28 12.82 2.02
N THR A 53 9.45 12.32 2.41
CA THR A 53 10.08 11.14 1.80
C THR A 53 9.15 9.92 1.89
N ALA A 54 8.55 9.68 3.05
CA ALA A 54 7.59 8.61 3.25
C ALA A 54 6.36 8.77 2.32
N SER A 55 5.80 9.98 2.20
CA SER A 55 4.65 10.24 1.33
C SER A 55 4.96 9.96 -0.15
N ASN A 56 6.16 10.35 -0.61
CA ASN A 56 6.59 10.19 -1.99
C ASN A 56 6.93 8.74 -2.36
N ILE A 57 7.09 7.85 -1.38
CA ILE A 57 7.29 6.42 -1.60
C ILE A 57 6.00 5.64 -1.36
N MET A 58 5.38 5.79 -0.19
CA MET A 58 4.24 4.96 0.22
C MET A 58 3.06 5.08 -0.73
N PHE A 59 2.64 6.30 -1.07
CA PHE A 59 1.43 6.47 -1.88
C PHE A 59 1.60 5.90 -3.30
N PRO A 60 2.67 6.25 -4.06
CA PRO A 60 2.91 5.64 -5.37
C PRO A 60 3.06 4.12 -5.30
N MET A 61 3.76 3.60 -4.29
CA MET A 61 3.95 2.15 -4.16
C MET A 61 2.63 1.42 -3.88
N PHE A 62 1.78 1.93 -2.99
CA PHE A 62 0.46 1.31 -2.78
C PHE A 62 -0.46 1.45 -3.98
N LEU A 63 -0.38 2.56 -4.73
CA LEU A 63 -1.15 2.74 -5.96
C LEU A 63 -0.74 1.71 -7.01
N VAL A 64 0.56 1.59 -7.28
CA VAL A 64 1.12 0.62 -8.23
C VAL A 64 0.82 -0.80 -7.77
N ALA A 65 0.94 -1.11 -6.47
CA ALA A 65 0.65 -2.43 -5.94
C ALA A 65 -0.78 -2.89 -6.29
N GLY A 66 -1.80 -2.07 -6.03
CA GLY A 66 -3.17 -2.49 -6.32
C GLY A 66 -3.51 -2.51 -7.82
N ILE A 67 -3.00 -1.56 -8.61
CA ILE A 67 -3.19 -1.58 -10.08
C ILE A 67 -2.53 -2.83 -10.68
N ALA A 68 -1.28 -3.12 -10.31
CA ALA A 68 -0.58 -4.31 -10.77
C ALA A 68 -1.27 -5.59 -10.29
N GLY A 69 -1.78 -5.61 -9.04
CA GLY A 69 -2.54 -6.73 -8.51
C GLY A 69 -3.82 -7.01 -9.30
N GLY A 70 -4.61 -5.97 -9.59
CA GLY A 70 -5.82 -6.11 -10.42
C GLY A 70 -5.51 -6.52 -11.86
N ALA A 71 -4.42 -6.00 -12.43
CA ALA A 71 -3.98 -6.38 -13.76
C ALA A 71 -3.48 -7.85 -13.83
N LEU A 72 -2.89 -8.38 -12.75
CA LEU A 72 -2.56 -9.81 -12.65
C LEU A 72 -3.80 -10.71 -12.71
N VAL A 73 -4.91 -10.29 -12.10
CA VAL A 73 -6.19 -11.01 -12.21
C VAL A 73 -6.63 -11.07 -13.67
N GLY A 74 -6.61 -9.94 -14.38
CA GLY A 74 -6.96 -9.89 -15.80
C GLY A 74 -6.05 -10.70 -16.74
N LEU A 75 -4.78 -10.89 -16.36
CA LEU A 75 -3.82 -11.73 -17.11
C LEU A 75 -3.79 -13.19 -16.65
N SER A 76 -4.64 -13.58 -15.69
CA SER A 76 -4.55 -14.91 -15.07
C SER A 76 -5.27 -16.03 -15.83
N ASP A 77 -5.86 -15.77 -17.02
CA ASP A 77 -6.64 -16.74 -17.81
C ASP A 77 -7.64 -17.54 -16.93
N ASP A 78 -8.54 -16.82 -16.24
CA ASP A 78 -9.59 -17.36 -15.34
C ASP A 78 -9.08 -18.14 -14.11
N VAL A 79 -7.76 -18.20 -13.85
CA VAL A 79 -7.22 -18.76 -12.60
C VAL A 79 -7.67 -17.94 -11.39
N TYR A 80 -7.78 -16.62 -11.56
CA TYR A 80 -8.28 -15.70 -10.56
C TYR A 80 -9.41 -14.84 -11.12
N ASP A 81 -10.42 -14.61 -10.29
CA ASP A 81 -11.58 -13.76 -10.61
C ASP A 81 -11.84 -12.80 -9.44
N PHE A 82 -12.21 -11.55 -9.74
CA PHE A 82 -12.63 -10.57 -8.74
C PHE A 82 -13.87 -10.99 -7.94
N GLN A 83 -14.64 -11.99 -8.41
CA GLN A 83 -15.72 -12.60 -7.62
C GLN A 83 -15.20 -13.37 -6.40
N GLN A 84 -13.94 -13.81 -6.39
CA GLN A 84 -13.35 -14.46 -5.22
C GLN A 84 -13.32 -13.47 -4.05
N SER A 85 -13.79 -13.90 -2.89
CA SER A 85 -14.00 -13.00 -1.73
C SER A 85 -12.71 -12.32 -1.28
N TRP A 86 -11.58 -13.02 -1.31
CA TRP A 86 -10.30 -12.44 -0.91
C TRP A 86 -9.82 -11.34 -1.87
N LEU A 87 -10.13 -11.43 -3.17
CA LEU A 87 -9.79 -10.39 -4.17
C LEU A 87 -10.69 -9.17 -4.07
N SER A 88 -12.00 -9.37 -3.94
CA SER A 88 -12.95 -8.26 -3.78
C SER A 88 -12.75 -7.50 -2.47
N VAL A 89 -12.63 -8.22 -1.35
CA VAL A 89 -12.31 -7.62 -0.05
C VAL A 89 -10.91 -6.99 -0.08
N GLY A 90 -9.92 -7.65 -0.67
CA GLY A 90 -8.59 -7.09 -0.88
C GLY A 90 -8.62 -5.77 -1.66
N GLY A 91 -9.40 -5.69 -2.75
CA GLY A 91 -9.60 -4.46 -3.51
C GLY A 91 -10.20 -3.33 -2.67
N ALA A 92 -11.19 -3.63 -1.82
CA ALA A 92 -11.78 -2.64 -0.91
C ALA A 92 -10.78 -2.16 0.16
N VAL A 93 -10.02 -3.07 0.76
CA VAL A 93 -8.97 -2.73 1.74
C VAL A 93 -7.85 -1.93 1.08
N TRP A 94 -7.55 -2.18 -0.20
CA TRP A 94 -6.54 -1.42 -0.94
C TRP A 94 -6.97 0.03 -1.13
N MET A 95 -8.22 0.26 -1.51
CA MET A 95 -8.78 1.63 -1.59
C MET A 95 -8.70 2.34 -0.24
N LEU A 96 -9.00 1.63 0.86
CA LEU A 96 -8.84 2.16 2.20
C LEU A 96 -7.39 2.53 2.50
N VAL A 97 -6.42 1.66 2.17
CA VAL A 97 -4.98 1.94 2.34
C VAL A 97 -4.55 3.19 1.58
N LEU A 98 -5.03 3.40 0.34
CA LEU A 98 -4.73 4.62 -0.42
C LEU A 98 -5.25 5.88 0.27
N VAL A 99 -6.51 5.85 0.72
CA VAL A 99 -7.12 6.98 1.42
C VAL A 99 -6.40 7.26 2.74
N LEU A 100 -6.08 6.23 3.52
CA LEU A 100 -5.35 6.37 4.78
C LEU A 100 -3.93 6.89 4.55
N THR A 101 -3.25 6.43 3.50
CA THR A 101 -1.91 6.92 3.17
C THR A 101 -1.95 8.39 2.77
N ALA A 102 -2.90 8.79 1.92
CA ALA A 102 -3.09 10.20 1.57
C ALA A 102 -3.49 11.08 2.77
N ALA A 103 -4.15 10.50 3.79
CA ALA A 103 -4.53 11.19 5.00
C ALA A 103 -3.36 11.38 5.99
N VAL A 104 -2.56 10.33 6.19
CA VAL A 104 -1.48 10.31 7.19
C VAL A 104 -0.19 10.90 6.62
N TYR A 105 0.13 10.58 5.37
CA TYR A 105 1.31 11.02 4.63
C TYR A 105 0.87 11.67 3.31
N PRO A 106 0.23 12.85 3.34
CA PRO A 106 -0.29 13.51 2.14
C PRO A 106 0.85 13.85 1.18
N PRO A 107 0.87 13.29 -0.04
CA PRO A 107 1.86 13.66 -1.04
C PRO A 107 1.72 15.14 -1.37
N SER A 108 2.85 15.84 -1.57
CA SER A 108 2.85 17.28 -1.89
C SER A 108 2.04 17.60 -3.15
N TRP A 109 2.00 16.67 -4.11
CA TRP A 109 1.25 16.74 -5.37
C TRP A 109 -0.20 16.23 -5.27
N LEU A 110 -0.63 15.69 -4.12
CA LEU A 110 -1.97 15.14 -3.91
C LEU A 110 -2.55 15.57 -2.54
N ARG A 111 -2.51 16.86 -2.24
CA ARG A 111 -3.06 17.43 -0.99
C ARG A 111 -4.59 17.57 -1.08
N LEU A 112 -5.29 16.47 -0.83
CA LEU A 112 -6.76 16.42 -0.91
C LEU A 112 -7.47 17.03 0.32
N PHE A 113 -6.89 16.86 1.51
CA PHE A 113 -7.47 17.33 2.77
C PHE A 113 -6.40 17.41 3.88
N THR A 114 -6.69 18.17 4.95
CA THR A 114 -5.84 18.28 6.12
C THR A 114 -6.43 17.53 7.31
N VAL A 115 -5.59 16.80 8.04
CA VAL A 115 -5.99 16.00 9.21
C VAL A 115 -5.24 16.50 10.43
N GLY A 116 -5.95 16.76 11.53
CA GLY A 116 -5.31 17.14 12.79
C GLY A 116 -4.50 16.01 13.41
N ASP A 117 -3.47 16.35 14.19
CA ASP A 117 -2.45 15.40 14.68
C ASP A 117 -3.03 14.22 15.48
N ASN A 118 -4.00 14.47 16.36
CA ASN A 118 -4.68 13.43 17.13
C ASN A 118 -5.35 12.38 16.21
N ARG A 119 -5.92 12.82 15.08
CA ARG A 119 -6.54 11.91 14.11
C ARG A 119 -5.48 11.19 13.27
N LYS A 120 -4.38 11.85 12.91
CA LYS A 120 -3.28 11.22 12.15
C LYS A 120 -2.72 9.99 12.85
N GLN A 121 -2.54 10.04 14.17
CA GLN A 121 -2.07 8.88 14.94
C GLN A 121 -3.05 7.71 14.86
N MET A 122 -4.36 7.98 15.06
CA MET A 122 -5.40 6.95 14.95
C MET A 122 -5.47 6.36 13.54
N LEU A 123 -5.49 7.21 12.50
CA LEU A 123 -5.49 6.78 11.10
C LEU A 123 -4.23 6.00 10.74
N GLY A 124 -3.07 6.36 11.29
CA GLY A 124 -1.84 5.59 11.17
C GLY A 124 -1.98 4.19 11.75
N GLY A 125 -2.62 4.04 12.92
CA GLY A 125 -2.95 2.73 13.49
C GLY A 125 -3.87 1.91 12.57
N ILE A 126 -4.91 2.53 12.02
CA ILE A 126 -5.84 1.89 11.08
C ILE A 126 -5.10 1.48 9.78
N LEU A 127 -4.15 2.29 9.31
CA LEU A 127 -3.32 1.95 8.14
C LEU A 127 -2.53 0.67 8.38
N HIS A 128 -1.84 0.56 9.51
CA HIS A 128 -1.07 -0.65 9.86
C HIS A 128 -1.98 -1.88 10.00
N LEU A 129 -3.14 -1.72 10.64
CA LEU A 129 -4.12 -2.81 10.75
C LEU A 129 -4.64 -3.23 9.37
N SER A 130 -4.92 -2.27 8.48
CA SER A 130 -5.37 -2.55 7.12
C SER A 130 -4.31 -3.30 6.31
N LEU A 131 -3.03 -2.95 6.46
CA LEU A 131 -1.92 -3.67 5.84
C LEU A 131 -1.78 -5.10 6.40
N ALA A 132 -1.97 -5.29 7.71
CA ALA A 132 -1.96 -6.61 8.32
C ALA A 132 -3.14 -7.49 7.82
N VAL A 133 -4.34 -6.92 7.74
CA VAL A 133 -5.52 -7.59 7.15
C VAL A 133 -5.25 -7.94 5.69
N MET A 134 -4.67 -7.03 4.91
CA MET A 134 -4.29 -7.30 3.52
C MET A 134 -3.33 -8.49 3.42
N LEU A 135 -2.29 -8.53 4.26
CA LEU A 135 -1.33 -9.64 4.28
C LEU A 135 -2.05 -10.97 4.56
N VAL A 136 -2.95 -10.99 5.55
CA VAL A 136 -3.74 -12.18 5.86
C VAL A 136 -4.61 -12.61 4.68
N LEU A 137 -5.32 -11.68 4.04
CA LEU A 137 -6.15 -12.00 2.87
C LEU A 137 -5.33 -12.59 1.72
N MET A 138 -4.15 -12.03 1.45
CA MET A 138 -3.30 -12.46 0.33
C MET A 138 -2.56 -13.78 0.62
N THR A 139 -2.31 -14.11 1.89
CA THR A 139 -1.65 -15.36 2.29
C THR A 139 -2.64 -16.53 2.34
N TRP A 140 -3.78 -16.35 3.00
CA TRP A 140 -4.74 -17.45 3.21
C TRP A 140 -5.84 -17.52 2.16
N LYS A 141 -6.08 -16.44 1.42
CA LYS A 141 -7.03 -16.38 0.29
C LYS A 141 -8.39 -16.98 0.63
N PHE A 142 -9.02 -16.60 1.74
CA PHE A 142 -10.28 -17.24 2.15
C PHE A 142 -11.37 -17.16 1.08
N GLY A 143 -12.14 -18.25 0.92
CA GLY A 143 -13.21 -18.36 -0.06
C GLY A 143 -12.77 -18.61 -1.49
N VAL A 144 -11.63 -19.31 -1.68
CA VAL A 144 -11.32 -20.05 -2.92
C VAL A 144 -12.14 -21.33 -2.99
#